data_AF-Q4S3B1-F1
#
_entry.id   AF-Q4S3B1-F1
#
_cell.length_a   1.000
_cell.length_b   1.000
_cell.length_c   1.000
_cell.angle_alpha   90.00
_cell.angle_beta   90.00
_cell.angle_gamma   90.00
#
_symmetry.space_group_name_H-M   'P 1'
#
loop_
_entity.id
_entity.type
_entity.pdbx_description
1 polymer ?
#
loop_
_entity_poly.entity_id
_entity_poly.type
_entity_poly.pdbx_seq_one_letter_code
_entity_poly.pdbx_strand_id
1 'polypeptide(L)' 'MAAPVAVHLEFGGGAELLFNGVKEHHVTLPGQSGPWDMKQLLVWIQQNLLKERPELFVQGQSVRPWDTGAHQ' A
#
# COMPACT_ATOMS: atom_id res chain seq x y z
N MET A 1 -24.62 -10.13 -5.66
CA MET A 1 -23.24 -10.08 -5.13
C MET A 1 -22.32 -9.89 -6.32
N ALA A 2 -21.47 -8.87 -6.35
CA ALA A 2 -20.53 -8.70 -7.47
C ALA A 2 -19.47 -9.81 -7.44
N ALA A 3 -18.95 -10.17 -8.61
CA ALA A 3 -17.86 -11.13 -8.70
C ALA A 3 -16.57 -10.54 -8.10
N PRO A 4 -15.65 -11.39 -7.58
CA PRO A 4 -14.32 -10.94 -7.21
C PRO A 4 -13.58 -10.34 -8.42
N VAL A 5 -12.75 -9.32 -8.17
CA VAL A 5 -12.00 -8.63 -9.23
C VAL A 5 -10.52 -8.89 -9.05
N ALA A 6 -9.88 -9.51 -10.04
CA ALA A 6 -8.43 -9.69 -10.06
C ALA A 6 -7.76 -8.40 -10.54
N VAL A 7 -6.80 -7.89 -9.77
CA VAL A 7 -6.04 -6.68 -10.10
C VAL A 7 -4.54 -6.91 -9.93
N HIS A 8 -3.77 -6.28 -10.81
CA HIS A 8 -2.32 -6.22 -10.72
C HIS A 8 -1.91 -4.83 -10.23
N LEU A 9 -1.15 -4.78 -9.14
CA LEU A 9 -0.67 -3.55 -8.51
C LEU A 9 0.86 -3.52 -8.59
N GLU A 10 1.43 -2.44 -9.10
CA GLU A 10 2.88 -2.21 -9.08
C GLU A 10 3.21 -1.04 -8.13
N PHE A 11 4.10 -1.27 -7.17
CA PHE A 11 4.64 -0.25 -6.28
C PHE A 11 6.10 0.02 -6.66
N GLY A 12 6.49 1.29 -6.74
CA GLY A 12 7.86 1.69 -7.05
C GLY A 12 8.28 2.93 -6.29
N GLY A 13 9.55 3.34 -6.46
CA GLY A 13 10.09 4.53 -5.81
C GLY A 13 10.31 4.37 -4.30
N GLY A 14 10.54 3.13 -3.82
CA GLY A 14 10.73 2.79 -2.42
C GLY A 14 9.44 2.35 -1.72
N ALA A 15 8.28 2.51 -2.37
CA ALA A 15 7.00 2.04 -1.82
C ALA A 15 6.93 0.51 -1.71
N GLU A 16 7.65 -0.22 -2.56
CA GLU A 16 7.75 -1.69 -2.52
C GLU A 16 8.24 -2.22 -1.16
N LEU A 17 9.07 -1.44 -0.44
CA LEU A 17 9.58 -1.81 0.88
C LEU A 17 8.43 -2.02 1.87
N LEU A 18 7.38 -1.19 1.78
CA LEU A 18 6.18 -1.25 2.62
C LEU A 18 5.39 -2.55 2.44
N PHE A 19 5.57 -3.18 1.29
CA PHE A 19 4.86 -4.38 0.85
C PHE A 19 5.81 -5.58 0.78
N ASN A 20 6.72 -5.71 1.75
CA ASN A 20 7.69 -6.81 1.88
C ASN A 20 8.79 -6.80 0.80
N GLY A 21 9.12 -5.63 0.26
CA GLY A 21 10.07 -5.46 -0.83
C GLY A 21 9.57 -6.01 -2.17
N VAL A 22 8.27 -6.27 -2.29
CA VAL A 22 7.67 -6.82 -3.51
C VAL A 22 7.14 -5.67 -4.36
N LYS A 23 7.56 -5.66 -5.63
CA LYS A 23 7.16 -4.63 -6.60
C LYS A 23 5.78 -4.90 -7.17
N GLU A 24 5.51 -6.17 -7.51
CA GLU A 24 4.32 -6.61 -8.23
C GLU A 24 3.40 -7.45 -7.33
N HIS A 25 2.15 -7.02 -7.15
CA HIS A 25 1.14 -7.71 -6.36
C HIS A 25 -0.06 -8.09 -7.20
N HIS A 26 -0.29 -9.38 -7.34
CA HIS A 26 -1.52 -9.92 -7.90
C HIS A 26 -2.50 -10.20 -6.77
N VAL A 27 -3.60 -9.45 -6.70
CA VAL A 27 -4.61 -9.60 -5.65
C VAL A 27 -6.00 -9.78 -6.23
N THR A 28 -6.83 -10.51 -5.51
CA THR A 28 -8.24 -10.66 -5.83
C THR A 28 -9.06 -9.87 -4.82
N LEU A 29 -9.68 -8.79 -5.29
CA LEU A 29 -10.56 -7.97 -4.47
C LEU A 29 -11.86 -8.74 -4.20
N PRO A 30 -12.36 -8.73 -2.96
CA PRO A 30 -13.63 -9.38 -2.66
C PRO A 30 -14.78 -8.73 -3.42
N GLY A 31 -15.76 -9.54 -3.78
CA GLY A 31 -17.01 -9.05 -4.36
C GLY A 31 -17.77 -8.21 -3.35
N GLN A 32 -18.12 -6.98 -3.70
CA GLN A 32 -18.94 -6.10 -2.85
C GLN A 32 -20.26 -5.73 -3.56
N SER A 33 -21.17 -5.05 -2.85
CA SER A 33 -22.50 -4.74 -3.40
C SER A 33 -22.49 -3.67 -4.51
N GLY A 34 -21.36 -2.99 -4.72
CA GLY A 34 -21.19 -1.92 -5.72
C GLY A 34 -19.81 -1.97 -6.39
N PRO A 35 -19.53 -1.08 -7.35
CA PRO A 35 -18.22 -0.98 -7.97
C PRO A 35 -17.15 -0.60 -6.94
N TRP A 36 -15.90 -0.96 -7.23
CA TRP A 36 -14.77 -0.51 -6.44
C TRP A 36 -14.38 0.91 -6.83
N ASP A 37 -14.34 1.82 -5.85
CA ASP A 37 -13.75 3.14 -6.04
C ASP A 37 -12.28 3.15 -5.61
N MET A 38 -11.49 4.08 -6.17
CA MET A 38 -10.06 4.20 -5.89
C MET A 38 -9.76 4.35 -4.39
N LYS A 39 -10.62 5.08 -3.66
CA LYS A 39 -10.51 5.26 -2.21
C LYS A 39 -10.64 3.94 -1.45
N GLN A 40 -11.60 3.09 -1.83
CA GLN A 40 -11.80 1.80 -1.18
C GLN A 40 -10.62 0.86 -1.46
N LEU A 41 -10.11 0.88 -2.69
CA LEU A 41 -8.93 0.10 -3.07
C LEU A 41 -7.71 0.50 -2.22
N LEU A 42 -7.45 1.80 -2.04
CA LEU A 42 -6.34 2.28 -1.20
C LEU A 42 -6.46 1.82 0.26
N VAL A 43 -7.66 1.93 0.86
CA VAL A 43 -7.91 1.44 2.22
C VAL A 43 -7.68 -0.08 2.31
N TRP A 44 -8.15 -0.83 1.32
CA TRP A 44 -7.97 -2.27 1.29
C TRP A 44 -6.49 -2.66 1.18
N ILE A 45 -5.72 -1.99 0.29
CA ILE A 45 -4.27 -2.20 0.14
C ILE A 45 -3.56 -1.94 1.48
N GLN A 46 -3.89 -0.83 2.14
CA GLN A 46 -3.32 -0.49 3.45
C GLN A 46 -3.61 -1.54 4.52
N GLN A 47 -4.81 -2.13 4.53
CA GLN A 47 -5.21 -3.10 5.54
C GLN A 47 -4.70 -4.52 5.27
N ASN A 48 -4.55 -4.90 3.99
CA ASN A 48 -4.30 -6.29 3.60
C ASN A 48 -2.85 -6.52 3.13
N LEU A 49 -2.28 -5.55 2.41
CA LEU A 49 -0.97 -5.67 1.78
C LEU A 49 0.15 -5.00 2.57
N LEU A 50 -0.13 -3.92 3.31
CA LEU A 50 0.89 -3.25 4.11
C LEU A 50 1.43 -4.22 5.18
N LYS A 51 2.71 -4.60 5.09
CA LYS A 51 3.37 -5.52 6.02
C LYS A 51 4.36 -4.82 6.94
N GLU A 52 4.99 -3.77 6.45
CA GLU A 52 5.86 -2.93 7.27
C GLU A 52 5.02 -2.15 8.28
N ARG A 53 5.53 -2.09 9.51
CA ARG A 53 4.86 -1.38 10.61
C ARG A 53 4.63 0.08 10.19
N PRO A 54 3.40 0.60 10.25
CA PRO A 54 3.13 2.01 9.98
C PRO A 54 3.96 2.97 10.87
N GLU A 55 4.50 2.47 11.98
CA GLU A 55 5.38 3.16 12.93
C GLU A 55 6.79 3.48 12.39
N LEU A 56 7.27 2.76 11.37
CA LEU A 56 8.60 3.00 10.78
C LEU A 56 8.61 4.20 9.83
N PHE A 57 7.47 4.54 9.25
CA PHE A 57 7.34 5.57 8.21
C PHE A 57 6.56 6.80 8.67
N VAL A 58 5.71 6.64 9.70
CA VAL A 58 4.93 7.74 10.28
C VAL A 58 5.39 7.95 11.72
N GLN A 59 6.02 9.10 11.98
CA GLN A 59 6.34 9.53 13.34
C GLN A 59 5.36 10.65 13.72
N GLY A 60 4.31 10.29 14.46
CA GLY A 60 3.26 11.24 14.85
C GLY A 60 2.39 11.68 13.66
N GLN A 61 2.46 12.96 13.27
CA GLN A 61 1.65 13.54 12.17
C GLN A 61 2.48 13.83 10.90
N SER A 62 3.73 13.36 10.81
CA SER A 62 4.62 13.62 9.68
C SER A 62 5.17 12.33 9.09
N VAL A 63 5.25 12.29 7.76
CA VAL A 63 5.91 11.22 7.00
C VAL A 63 7.40 11.56 6.95
N ARG A 64 8.27 10.62 7.35
CA ARG A 64 9.72 10.86 7.35
C ARG A 64 10.18 11.21 5.91
N PRO A 65 10.71 12.42 5.65
CA PRO A 65 11.34 12.71 4.37
C PRO A 65 12.61 11.86 4.29
N TRP A 66 12.78 11.13 3.19
CA TRP A 66 14.05 10.48 2.87
C TRP A 66 15.07 11.57 2.50
N ASP A 67 15.64 12.28 3.47
CA ASP A 67 16.76 13.16 3.17
C ASP A 67 17.89 13.00 4.18
N THR A 68 18.90 12.30 3.66
CA THR A 68 20.34 12.40 3.84
C THR A 68 20.90 12.70 5.23
N GLY A 69 21.65 11.72 5.75
CA GLY A 69 22.80 12.02 6.59
C GLY A 69 23.78 12.88 5.82
N ALA A 70 23.66 14.21 5.97
CA ALA A 70 24.72 15.15 5.69
C ALA A 70 25.44 15.44 7.01
N HIS A 71 26.67 14.96 7.04
CA HIS A 71 27.74 15.20 8.01
C HIS A 71 27.72 16.52 8.79
N GLN A 72 28.13 16.36 10.07
CA GLN A 72 28.67 17.33 11.05
C GLN A 72 27.68 17.96 12.04
#